data_AF-A0A7X8XZG2-F1
#
_entry.id   AF-A0A7X8XZG2-F1
#
_cell.length_a   1.000
_cell.length_b   1.000
_cell.length_c   1.000
_cell.angle_alpha   90.00
_cell.angle_beta   90.00
_cell.angle_gamma   90.00
#
_symmetry.space_group_name_H-M   'P 1'
#
loop_
_entity.id
_entity.type
_entity.pdbx_description
1 polymer ?
#
loop_
_entity_poly.entity_id
_entity_poly.type
_entity_poly.pdbx_seq_one_letter_code
_entity_poly.pdbx_strand_id
1 'polypeptide(L)'
;MTKQKRIIIIGGLFLLAQLVYFSDYISPFQWGQIKVSGLSCTCPDEKVVSGQLYLRNITPDSLKKYDLDYSEIYVSERPSTNIDPMGVDLYMIKGQVIGKDRVSLNDPWNPKLKIDDWRGVDILKDWGTKGLFFWQIFIWLILVRQTRNKTVYNNS
;
A
#
# COMPACT_ATOMS: atom_id res chain seq x y z
N MET A 1 -30.50 23.94 10.42
CA MET A 1 -29.67 23.06 9.56
C MET A 1 -30.58 22.15 8.74
N THR A 2 -30.51 22.18 7.40
CA THR A 2 -31.42 21.39 6.54
C THR A 2 -31.06 19.90 6.57
N LYS A 3 -32.03 19.01 6.32
CA LYS A 3 -31.82 17.55 6.28
C LYS A 3 -30.67 17.16 5.33
N GLN A 4 -30.57 17.82 4.17
CA GLN A 4 -29.48 17.62 3.19
C GLN A 4 -28.10 17.97 3.74
N LYS A 5 -27.96 19.08 4.47
CA LYS A 5 -26.68 19.45 5.12
C LYS A 5 -26.26 18.40 6.17
N ARG A 6 -27.20 17.80 6.90
CA ARG A 6 -26.91 16.71 7.86
C ARG A 6 -26.38 15.46 7.17
N ILE A 7 -27.01 15.05 6.06
CA ILE A 7 -26.59 13.88 5.28
C ILE A 7 -25.17 14.05 4.75
N ILE A 8 -24.82 15.24 4.25
CA ILE A 8 -23.47 15.53 3.75
C ILE A 8 -22.42 15.41 4.86
N ILE A 9 -22.69 15.99 6.04
CA ILE A 9 -21.75 15.93 7.16
C ILE A 9 -21.56 14.49 7.66
N ILE A 10 -22.66 13.75 7.84
CA ILE A 10 -22.60 12.34 8.27
C ILE A 10 -21.86 11.50 7.23
N GLY A 11 -22.14 11.69 5.94
CA GLY A 11 -21.44 11.01 4.86
C GLY A 11 -19.94 11.32 4.84
N GLY A 12 -19.55 12.58 5.11
CA GLY A 12 -18.14 12.97 5.21
C GLY A 12 -17.44 12.32 6.40
N LEU A 13 -18.09 12.28 7.57
CA LEU A 13 -17.57 11.59 8.75
C LEU A 13 -17.43 10.07 8.52
N PHE A 14 -18.39 9.47 7.82
CA PHE A 14 -18.34 8.06 7.45
C PHE A 14 -17.17 7.74 6.51
N LEU A 15 -16.97 8.56 5.47
CA LEU A 15 -15.82 8.44 4.56
C LEU A 15 -14.49 8.59 5.32
N LEU A 16 -14.40 9.54 6.26
CA LEU A 16 -13.21 9.69 7.11
C LEU A 16 -12.98 8.45 7.99
N ALA A 17 -14.02 7.91 8.61
CA ALA A 17 -13.91 6.69 9.40
C ALA A 17 -13.43 5.51 8.55
N GLN A 18 -13.97 5.33 7.34
CA GLN A 18 -13.51 4.29 6.42
C GLN A 18 -12.03 4.46 6.03
N LEU A 19 -11.58 5.69 5.82
CA LEU A 19 -10.18 5.97 5.49
C LEU A 19 -9.25 5.53 6.64
N VAL A 20 -9.66 5.72 7.89
CA VAL A 20 -8.90 5.26 9.07
C VAL A 20 -8.93 3.73 9.19
N TYR A 21 -10.12 3.11 9.19
CA TYR A 21 -10.29 1.67 9.40
C TYR A 21 -9.72 0.81 8.28
N PHE A 22 -9.80 1.30 7.04
CA PHE A 22 -9.30 0.60 5.86
C PHE A 22 -8.04 1.27 5.30
N SER A 23 -7.29 2.01 6.13
CA SER A 23 -6.05 2.68 5.74
C SER A 23 -5.05 1.73 5.06
N ASP A 24 -4.94 0.49 5.56
CA ASP A 24 -4.13 -0.57 4.97
C ASP A 24 -4.50 -0.89 3.51
N TYR A 25 -5.76 -0.75 3.14
CA TYR A 25 -6.24 -1.05 1.78
C TYR A 25 -6.32 0.23 0.94
N ILE A 26 -6.81 1.34 1.48
CA ILE A 26 -7.12 2.56 0.72
C ILE A 26 -5.88 3.43 0.51
N SER A 27 -4.94 3.47 1.45
CA SER A 27 -3.81 4.39 1.39
C SER A 27 -2.83 4.00 0.29
N PRO A 28 -2.47 4.92 -0.63
CA PRO A 28 -1.36 4.71 -1.54
C PRO A 28 0.00 4.80 -0.83
N PHE A 29 0.02 5.36 0.39
CA PHE A 29 1.20 5.50 1.23
C PHE A 29 1.08 4.57 2.43
N GLN A 30 1.53 3.33 2.26
CA GLN A 30 1.67 2.39 3.36
C GLN A 30 2.99 2.67 4.08
N TRP A 31 2.94 3.53 5.09
CA TRP A 31 4.08 3.74 5.98
C TRP A 31 4.18 2.56 6.93
N GLY A 32 5.38 1.98 7.06
CA GLY A 32 5.58 0.85 7.96
C GLY A 32 5.37 -0.52 7.32
N GLN A 33 4.96 -0.61 6.04
CA GLN A 33 4.79 -1.88 5.32
C GLN A 33 5.26 -1.76 3.87
N ILE A 34 5.71 -2.87 3.30
CA ILE A 34 6.12 -2.98 1.89
C ILE A 34 5.24 -4.05 1.25
N LYS A 35 4.68 -3.74 0.07
CA LYS A 35 3.93 -4.74 -0.70
C LYS A 35 4.88 -5.44 -1.65
N VAL A 36 5.00 -6.74 -1.50
CA VAL A 36 5.88 -7.59 -2.31
C VAL A 36 5.11 -8.68 -3.02
N SER A 37 5.70 -9.16 -4.11
CA SER A 37 5.27 -10.34 -4.85
C SER A 37 6.41 -11.34 -4.84
N GLY A 38 6.08 -12.59 -4.56
CA GLY A 38 7.04 -13.69 -4.63
C GLY A 38 7.70 -13.77 -6.00
N LEU A 39 8.98 -14.12 -6.03
CA LEU A 39 9.62 -14.58 -7.25
C LEU A 39 10.01 -16.05 -7.06
N SER A 40 9.38 -16.92 -7.86
CA SER A 40 9.62 -18.36 -7.80
C SER A 40 11.02 -18.71 -8.24
N CYS A 41 11.75 -19.43 -7.37
CA CYS A 41 13.02 -20.06 -7.71
C CYS A 41 14.09 -19.11 -8.29
N THR A 42 13.95 -17.80 -8.05
CA THR A 42 14.89 -16.78 -8.52
C THR A 42 15.51 -16.06 -7.34
N CYS A 43 16.71 -15.56 -7.56
CA CYS A 43 17.35 -14.52 -6.78
C CYS A 43 17.29 -13.24 -7.64
N PRO A 44 16.89 -12.08 -7.11
CA PRO A 44 16.42 -11.81 -5.74
C PRO A 44 15.07 -12.47 -5.38
N ASP A 45 14.77 -12.49 -4.08
CA ASP A 45 13.69 -13.30 -3.50
C ASP A 45 12.28 -12.78 -3.80
N GLU A 46 12.12 -11.45 -3.76
CA GLU A 46 10.82 -10.79 -3.81
C GLU A 46 10.89 -9.51 -4.65
N LYS A 47 9.83 -9.24 -5.42
CA LYS A 47 9.68 -7.98 -6.17
C LYS A 47 8.88 -6.96 -5.37
N VAL A 48 9.37 -5.72 -5.28
CA VAL A 48 8.68 -4.63 -4.59
C VAL A 48 7.61 -4.03 -5.51
N VAL A 49 6.35 -4.33 -5.21
CA VAL A 49 5.18 -3.80 -5.93
C VAL A 49 4.84 -2.40 -5.44
N SER A 50 4.95 -2.15 -4.14
CA SER A 50 4.73 -0.83 -3.53
C SER A 50 5.59 -0.65 -2.28
N GLY A 51 5.95 0.59 -1.96
CA GLY A 51 6.74 0.93 -0.77
C GLY A 51 8.23 1.16 -1.02
N GLN A 52 8.67 1.33 -2.28
CA GLN A 52 10.09 1.61 -2.59
C GLN A 52 10.63 2.87 -1.90
N LEU A 53 9.81 3.93 -1.82
CA LEU A 53 10.18 5.16 -1.10
C LEU A 53 10.35 4.91 0.40
N TYR A 54 9.45 4.11 1.00
CA TYR A 54 9.57 3.72 2.40
C TYR A 54 10.83 2.88 2.62
N LEU A 55 11.10 1.92 1.74
CA LEU A 55 12.31 1.09 1.78
C LEU A 55 13.60 1.92 1.71
N ARG A 56 13.67 2.89 0.78
CA ARG A 56 14.77 3.86 0.70
C ARG A 56 14.95 4.65 1.98
N ASN A 57 13.84 5.04 2.62
CA ASN A 57 13.86 5.83 3.84
C ASN A 57 14.38 5.03 5.04
N ILE A 58 13.96 3.78 5.19
CA ILE A 58 14.40 2.90 6.30
C ILE A 58 15.80 2.30 6.08
N THR A 59 16.37 2.46 4.88
CA THR A 59 17.72 1.96 4.60
C THR A 59 18.76 2.77 5.38
N PRO A 60 19.66 2.13 6.14
CA PRO A 60 20.74 2.80 6.83
C PRO A 60 21.64 3.61 5.88
N ASP A 61 22.12 4.77 6.31
CA ASP A 61 22.99 5.63 5.48
C ASP A 61 24.30 4.94 5.09
N SER A 62 24.77 4.00 5.92
CA SER A 62 25.94 3.16 5.62
C SER A 62 25.74 2.27 4.39
N LEU A 63 24.49 1.94 4.04
CA LEU A 63 24.13 1.15 2.86
C LEU A 63 23.75 2.03 1.68
N LYS A 64 23.26 3.26 1.91
CA LYS A 64 22.92 4.22 0.83
C LYS A 64 24.10 4.66 -0.03
N LYS A 65 25.34 4.45 0.43
CA LYS A 65 26.56 4.68 -0.35
C LYS A 65 26.73 3.72 -1.53
N TYR A 66 26.00 2.61 -1.54
CA TYR A 66 25.97 1.67 -2.66
C TYR A 66 24.81 2.02 -3.58
N ASP A 67 24.98 1.78 -4.89
CA ASP A 67 23.91 1.90 -5.87
C ASP A 67 22.94 0.71 -5.70
N LEU A 68 21.95 0.92 -4.82
CA LEU A 68 20.97 -0.09 -4.44
C LEU A 68 19.75 -0.01 -5.36
N ASP A 69 19.42 -1.14 -5.98
CA ASP A 69 18.14 -1.32 -6.64
C ASP A 69 17.07 -1.73 -5.63
N TYR A 70 16.10 -0.85 -5.43
CA TYR A 70 14.97 -1.00 -4.51
C TYR A 70 13.75 -1.65 -5.19
N SER A 71 13.85 -2.04 -6.46
CA SER A 71 12.78 -2.72 -7.19
C SER A 71 12.60 -4.17 -6.75
N GLU A 72 13.65 -4.77 -6.21
CA GLU A 72 13.72 -6.15 -5.76
C GLU A 72 14.47 -6.24 -4.43
N ILE A 73 14.16 -7.25 -3.62
CA ILE A 73 14.75 -7.44 -2.30
C ILE A 73 15.13 -8.88 -2.03
N TYR A 74 16.10 -9.05 -1.13
CA TYR A 74 16.37 -10.32 -0.48
C TYR A 74 15.71 -10.36 0.89
N VAL A 75 15.20 -11.51 1.29
CA VAL A 75 14.56 -11.70 2.59
C VAL A 75 15.30 -12.79 3.38
N SER A 76 15.50 -12.58 4.68
CA SER A 76 16.19 -13.55 5.53
C SER A 76 15.39 -14.85 5.70
N GLU A 77 14.06 -14.73 5.74
CA GLU A 77 13.14 -15.83 5.98
C GLU A 77 11.89 -15.60 5.12
N ARG A 78 11.56 -16.59 4.27
CA ARG A 78 10.32 -16.62 3.49
C ARG A 78 9.21 -17.24 4.35
N PRO A 79 7.94 -16.83 4.19
CA PRO A 79 6.85 -17.50 4.88
C PRO A 79 6.80 -18.95 4.40
N SER A 80 6.80 -19.89 5.34
CA SER A 80 6.69 -21.33 5.04
C SER A 80 5.23 -21.69 4.68
N THR A 81 4.64 -20.96 3.75
CA THR A 81 3.28 -21.24 3.31
C THR A 81 3.35 -22.18 2.11
N ASN A 82 2.91 -23.44 2.31
CA ASN A 82 2.63 -24.44 1.27
C ASN A 82 1.56 -23.99 0.24
N ILE A 83 1.09 -22.75 0.33
CA ILE A 83 -0.08 -22.23 -0.38
C ILE A 83 0.34 -21.56 -1.70
N ASP A 84 1.61 -21.16 -1.84
CA ASP A 84 2.10 -20.52 -3.06
C ASP A 84 3.50 -21.00 -3.48
N PRO A 85 3.59 -22.22 -4.05
CA PRO A 85 4.84 -22.73 -4.62
C PRO A 85 5.27 -21.96 -5.88
N MET A 86 4.42 -21.07 -6.41
CA MET A 86 4.66 -20.31 -7.64
C MET A 86 4.95 -18.81 -7.40
N GLY A 87 4.94 -18.33 -6.15
CA GLY A 87 5.28 -16.95 -5.81
C GLY A 87 4.32 -15.90 -6.39
N VAL A 88 3.11 -16.29 -6.78
CA VAL A 88 2.14 -15.38 -7.43
C VAL A 88 1.40 -14.52 -6.40
N ASP A 89 1.44 -14.89 -5.13
CA ASP A 89 0.72 -14.21 -4.07
C ASP A 89 1.39 -12.89 -3.67
N LEU A 90 0.53 -11.91 -3.37
CA LEU A 90 0.94 -10.61 -2.87
C LEU A 90 0.97 -10.63 -1.35
N TYR A 91 2.07 -10.17 -0.79
CA TYR A 91 2.26 -10.07 0.65
C TYR A 91 2.55 -8.63 1.07
N MET A 92 2.07 -8.27 2.25
CA MET A 92 2.50 -7.11 3.00
C MET A 92 3.54 -7.58 4.00
N ILE A 93 4.73 -7.00 3.93
CA ILE A 93 5.83 -7.31 4.84
C ILE A 93 6.19 -6.10 5.70
N LYS A 94 6.59 -6.37 6.93
CA LYS A 94 7.26 -5.41 7.82
C LYS A 94 8.64 -5.93 8.15
N GLY A 95 9.64 -5.06 8.15
CA GLY A 95 10.99 -5.48 8.45
C GLY A 95 12.01 -4.35 8.43
N GLN A 96 13.25 -4.75 8.62
CA GLN A 96 14.40 -3.85 8.69
C GLN A 96 15.44 -4.25 7.65
N VAL A 97 16.09 -3.25 7.04
CA VAL A 97 17.20 -3.50 6.11
C VAL A 97 18.44 -3.86 6.92
N ILE A 98 18.87 -5.11 6.81
CA ILE A 98 20.02 -5.67 7.53
C ILE A 98 21.30 -5.69 6.69
N GLY A 99 21.19 -5.48 5.38
CA GLY A 99 22.34 -5.54 4.50
C GLY A 99 21.99 -5.33 3.03
N LYS A 100 22.89 -5.81 2.18
CA LYS A 100 22.73 -5.84 0.72
C LYS A 100 23.24 -7.17 0.20
N ASP A 101 22.64 -7.65 -0.87
CA ASP A 101 23.04 -8.87 -1.56
C ASP A 101 22.98 -8.64 -3.08
N ARG A 102 23.57 -9.53 -3.86
CA ARG A 102 23.50 -9.49 -5.32
C ARG A 102 23.68 -10.89 -5.91
N VAL A 103 23.07 -11.15 -7.07
CA VAL A 103 23.10 -12.46 -7.71
C VAL A 103 24.50 -12.78 -8.23
N SER A 104 25.12 -11.85 -8.97
CA SER A 104 26.46 -12.01 -9.52
C SER A 104 27.34 -10.77 -9.29
N LEU A 105 28.62 -10.86 -9.64
CA LEU A 105 29.60 -9.79 -9.39
C LEU A 105 29.28 -8.49 -10.14
N ASN A 106 28.51 -8.56 -11.23
CA ASN A 106 28.20 -7.42 -12.09
C ASN A 106 26.75 -6.92 -11.95
N ASP A 107 25.94 -7.60 -11.14
CA ASP A 107 24.55 -7.20 -10.91
C ASP A 107 24.47 -6.04 -9.91
N PRO A 108 23.40 -5.22 -9.99
CA PRO A 108 23.14 -4.18 -9.00
C PRO A 108 23.01 -4.80 -7.60
N TRP A 109 23.29 -3.99 -6.58
CA TRP A 109 23.06 -4.40 -5.20
C TRP A 109 21.57 -4.29 -4.90
N ASN A 110 20.97 -5.30 -4.29
CA ASN A 110 19.61 -5.20 -3.77
C ASN A 110 19.64 -5.19 -2.23
N PRO A 111 18.71 -4.49 -1.57
CA PRO A 111 18.63 -4.49 -0.13
C PRO A 111 18.20 -5.86 0.41
N LYS A 112 18.82 -6.27 1.51
CA LYS A 112 18.50 -7.49 2.25
C LYS A 112 17.74 -7.12 3.51
N LEU A 113 16.54 -7.67 3.66
CA LEU A 113 15.63 -7.40 4.75
C LEU A 113 15.54 -8.58 5.70
N LYS A 114 15.48 -8.26 6.99
CA LYS A 114 14.94 -9.15 8.00
C LYS A 114 13.46 -8.83 8.16
N ILE A 115 12.61 -9.84 7.98
CA ILE A 115 11.16 -9.67 8.04
C ILE A 115 10.69 -9.99 9.46
N ASP A 116 9.95 -9.05 10.04
CA ASP A 116 9.34 -9.17 11.36
C ASP A 116 7.91 -9.72 11.28
N ASP A 117 7.18 -9.43 10.19
CA ASP A 117 5.79 -9.84 10.01
C ASP A 117 5.44 -10.03 8.52
N TRP A 118 4.66 -11.08 8.23
CA TRP A 118 4.14 -11.44 6.91
C TRP A 118 2.62 -11.47 6.94
N ARG A 119 1.99 -10.73 6.03
CA ARG A 119 0.53 -10.71 5.90
C ARG A 119 0.11 -10.88 4.45
N GLY A 120 -0.63 -11.94 4.15
CA GLY A 120 -1.20 -12.16 2.83
C GLY A 120 -2.19 -11.06 2.43
N VAL A 121 -2.16 -10.67 1.16
CA VAL A 121 -3.09 -9.70 0.58
C VAL A 121 -4.14 -10.42 -0.24
N ASP A 122 -5.40 -10.35 0.23
CA ASP A 122 -6.54 -10.71 -0.59
C ASP A 122 -6.74 -9.63 -1.67
N ILE A 123 -6.39 -9.98 -2.91
CA ILE A 123 -6.47 -9.09 -4.07
C ILE A 123 -7.91 -8.66 -4.32
N LEU A 124 -8.88 -9.58 -4.23
CA LEU A 124 -10.28 -9.27 -4.48
C LEU A 124 -10.80 -8.28 -3.44
N LYS A 125 -10.42 -8.48 -2.18
CA LYS A 125 -10.78 -7.57 -1.09
C LYS A 125 -10.10 -6.21 -1.21
N ASP A 126 -8.84 -6.15 -1.63
CA ASP A 126 -8.10 -4.89 -1.84
C ASP A 126 -8.75 -4.04 -2.93
N TRP A 127 -9.00 -4.62 -4.10
CA TRP A 127 -9.66 -3.94 -5.22
C TRP A 127 -11.11 -3.57 -4.89
N GLY A 128 -11.87 -4.46 -4.26
CA GLY A 128 -13.25 -4.22 -3.86
C GLY A 128 -13.37 -3.06 -2.87
N THR A 129 -12.51 -3.02 -1.85
CA THR A 129 -12.52 -1.96 -0.83
C THR A 129 -12.19 -0.59 -1.43
N LYS A 130 -11.15 -0.52 -2.28
CA LYS A 130 -10.80 0.70 -3.01
C LYS A 130 -11.95 1.16 -3.91
N GLY A 131 -12.49 0.25 -4.72
CA GLY A 131 -13.58 0.55 -5.64
C GLY A 131 -14.81 1.12 -4.94
N LEU A 132 -15.26 0.47 -3.86
CA LEU A 132 -16.39 0.92 -3.05
C LEU A 132 -16.13 2.30 -2.44
N PHE A 133 -14.93 2.54 -1.91
CA PHE A 133 -14.58 3.82 -1.30
C PHE A 133 -14.60 4.97 -2.31
N PHE A 134 -13.96 4.80 -3.48
CA PHE A 134 -13.95 5.84 -4.51
C PHE A 134 -15.34 6.09 -5.11
N TRP A 135 -16.15 5.04 -5.25
CA TRP A 135 -17.56 5.18 -5.64
C TRP A 135 -18.36 6.01 -4.63
N GLN A 136 -18.18 5.77 -3.34
CA GLN A 136 -18.84 6.54 -2.28
C GLN A 136 -18.38 8.01 -2.27
N ILE A 137 -17.08 8.28 -2.47
CA ILE A 137 -16.57 9.65 -2.67
C ILE A 137 -17.26 10.32 -3.85
N PHE A 138 -17.39 9.62 -4.99
CA PHE A 138 -18.01 10.16 -6.18
C PHE A 138 -19.48 10.57 -5.94
N ILE A 139 -20.27 9.69 -5.31
CA ILE A 139 -21.65 10.01 -4.92
C ILE A 139 -21.69 11.19 -3.95
N TRP A 140 -20.83 11.20 -2.94
CA TRP A 140 -20.79 12.26 -1.94
C TRP A 140 -20.48 13.63 -2.58
N LEU A 141 -19.54 13.69 -3.52
CA LEU A 141 -19.23 14.91 -4.28
C LEU A 141 -20.42 15.40 -5.12
N ILE A 142 -21.18 14.50 -5.75
CA ILE A 142 -22.40 14.86 -6.48
C ILE A 142 -23.41 15.52 -5.53
N LEU A 143 -23.64 14.95 -4.34
CA LEU A 143 -24.56 15.49 -3.35
C LEU A 143 -24.13 16.86 -2.82
N VAL A 144 -22.83 17.04 -2.57
CA VAL A 144 -22.24 18.33 -2.19
C VAL A 144 -22.49 19.38 -3.28
N ARG A 145 -22.22 19.04 -4.55
CA ARG A 145 -22.40 19.95 -5.69
C ARG A 145 -23.87 20.36 -5.86
N GLN A 146 -24.80 19.42 -5.79
CA GLN A 146 -26.23 19.70 -5.88
C GLN A 146 -26.72 20.62 -4.75
N THR A 147 -26.24 20.40 -3.53
CA THR A 147 -26.62 21.22 -2.37
C THR A 147 -26.07 22.64 -2.47
N ARG A 148 -24.84 22.81 -2.98
CA ARG A 148 -24.26 24.13 -3.25
C ARG A 148 -25.09 24.89 -4.29
N ASN A 149 -25.44 24.27 -5.41
CA ASN A 149 -26.21 24.90 -6.48
C ASN A 149 -27.61 25.35 -6.00
N LYS A 150 -28.30 24.52 -5.20
CA LYS A 150 -29.59 24.90 -4.60
C LYS A 150 -29.48 26.09 -3.64
N THR A 151 -28.39 26.17 -2.89
CA THR A 151 -28.16 27.28 -1.95
C THR A 151 -27.91 28.59 -2.70
N VAL A 152 -27.20 28.55 -3.84
CA VAL A 152 -26.97 29.74 -4.68
C VAL A 152 -28.27 30.22 -5.32
N TYR A 153 -29.06 29.31 -5.89
CA TYR A 153 -30.35 29.64 -6.51
C TYR A 153 -31.34 30.28 -5.53
N ASN A 154 -31.42 29.79 -4.28
CA ASN A 154 -32.33 30.35 -3.27
C ASN A 154 -31.88 31.71 -2.70
N ASN A 155 -30.64 32.12 -2.95
CA ASN A 155 -30.09 33.40 -2.50
C ASN A 155 -29.99 34.44 -3.64
N SER A 156 -30.45 34.09 -4.85
CA SER A 156 -30.51 34.94 -6.04
C SER A 156 -31.93 35.42 -6.25
#